data_AF-A0AAU0L967-F1
#
_entry.id   AF-A0AAU0L967-F1
#
_cell.length_a   1.000
_cell.length_b   1.000
_cell.length_c   1.000
_cell.angle_alpha   90.00
_cell.angle_beta   90.00
_cell.angle_gamma   90.00
#
_symmetry.space_group_name_H-M   'P 1'
#
loop_
_entity.id
_entity.type
_entity.pdbx_description
1 polymer ?
#
loop_
_entity_poly.entity_id
_entity_poly.type
_entity_poly.pdbx_seq_one_letter_code
_entity_poly.pdbx_strand_id
1 'polypeptide(L)'
;MYQSLGLDLPGCAQLLHVSERTLHNWACGKHDIPYATYRLLRLLNRMELPGQTWQGWSFHGHKLVSPEGHVFVGTDSAWWGLLVRRAAMFGKQRRVEGAAHQLTPAQRKAIKAGKPVTVPKGTIEGL
;
A
#
# COMPACT_ATOMS: atom_id res chain seq x y z
N MET A 1 -16.64 19.08 -9.65
CA MET A 1 -16.91 18.36 -8.38
C MET A 1 -17.63 17.03 -8.61
N TYR A 2 -18.78 17.01 -9.29
CA TYR A 2 -19.54 15.77 -9.57
C TYR A 2 -19.48 15.31 -11.04
N GLN A 3 -19.07 16.19 -11.96
CA GLN A 3 -18.87 15.84 -13.38
C GLN A 3 -17.83 14.73 -13.59
N SER A 4 -16.83 14.64 -12.71
CA SER A 4 -15.83 13.55 -12.74
C SER A 4 -16.43 12.18 -12.46
N LEU A 5 -17.61 12.12 -11.82
CA LEU A 5 -18.37 10.90 -11.57
C LEU A 5 -19.33 10.56 -12.71
N GLY A 6 -19.42 11.39 -13.76
CA GLY A 6 -20.41 11.24 -14.83
C GLY A 6 -21.85 11.50 -14.40
N LEU A 7 -22.05 12.13 -13.24
CA LEU A 7 -23.37 12.47 -12.72
C LEU A 7 -23.83 13.84 -13.21
N ASP A 8 -25.12 13.96 -13.45
CA ASP A 8 -25.80 15.24 -13.64
C ASP A 8 -26.04 15.93 -12.28
N LEU A 9 -26.42 17.20 -12.33
CA LEU A 9 -26.71 18.00 -11.12
C LEU A 9 -27.80 17.37 -10.23
N PRO A 10 -28.96 16.92 -10.75
CA PRO A 10 -29.99 16.27 -9.94
C PRO A 10 -29.56 14.89 -9.40
N GLY A 11 -28.84 14.07 -10.19
CA GLY A 11 -28.33 12.78 -9.73
C GLY A 11 -27.30 12.93 -8.62
N CYS A 12 -26.45 13.96 -8.68
CA CYS A 12 -25.53 14.27 -7.58
C CYS A 12 -26.27 14.75 -6.32
N ALA A 13 -27.33 15.54 -6.48
CA ALA A 13 -28.16 16.01 -5.37
C ALA A 13 -28.85 14.83 -4.64
N GLN A 14 -29.38 13.86 -5.41
CA GLN A 14 -29.97 12.63 -4.86
C GLN A 14 -28.93 11.77 -4.13
N LEU A 15 -27.76 11.55 -4.74
CA LEU A 15 -26.67 10.78 -4.14
C LEU A 15 -26.22 11.34 -2.78
N LEU A 16 -26.12 12.67 -2.69
CA LEU A 16 -25.68 13.35 -1.47
C LEU A 16 -26.84 13.66 -0.50
N HIS A 17 -28.08 13.30 -0.86
CA HIS A 17 -29.30 13.61 -0.12
C HIS A 17 -29.45 15.10 0.22
N VAL A 18 -29.12 15.99 -0.72
CA VAL A 18 -29.24 17.45 -0.58
C VAL A 18 -30.04 18.08 -1.71
N SER A 19 -30.47 19.32 -1.53
CA SER A 19 -31.17 20.05 -2.60
C SER A 19 -30.19 20.51 -3.69
N GLU A 20 -30.69 20.62 -4.92
CA GLU A 20 -29.94 21.18 -6.05
C GLU A 20 -29.40 22.59 -5.76
N ARG A 21 -30.19 23.40 -5.04
CA ARG A 21 -29.77 24.74 -4.60
C ARG A 21 -28.55 24.70 -3.68
N THR A 22 -28.54 23.77 -2.73
CA THR A 22 -27.41 23.57 -1.81
C THR A 22 -26.16 23.17 -2.59
N LEU A 23 -26.31 22.22 -3.52
CA LEU A 23 -25.22 21.77 -4.39
C LEU A 23 -24.68 22.91 -5.26
N HIS A 24 -25.56 23.73 -5.83
CA HIS A 24 -25.19 24.90 -6.63
C HIS A 24 -24.43 25.94 -5.78
N ASN A 25 -24.90 26.23 -4.57
CA ASN A 25 -24.21 27.16 -3.66
C ASN A 25 -22.80 26.69 -3.31
N TRP A 26 -22.60 25.39 -3.12
CA TRP A 26 -21.27 24.80 -2.93
C TRP A 26 -20.42 24.91 -4.20
N ALA A 27 -20.98 24.63 -5.37
CA ALA A 27 -20.27 24.72 -6.64
C ALA A 27 -19.82 26.16 -6.97
N CYS A 28 -20.62 27.16 -6.60
CA CYS A 28 -20.29 28.57 -6.72
C CYS A 28 -19.36 29.09 -5.60
N GLY A 29 -19.01 28.26 -4.61
CA GLY A 29 -18.19 28.67 -3.47
C GLY A 29 -18.87 29.64 -2.50
N LYS A 30 -20.20 29.77 -2.57
CA LYS A 30 -20.97 30.65 -1.68
C LYS A 30 -21.07 30.10 -0.25
N HIS A 31 -21.05 28.78 -0.12
CA HIS A 31 -21.03 28.06 1.15
C HIS A 31 -19.99 26.96 1.13
N ASP A 32 -19.38 26.71 2.29
CA ASP A 32 -18.44 25.61 2.46
C ASP A 32 -19.16 24.26 2.37
N ILE A 33 -18.43 23.28 1.84
CA ILE A 33 -18.90 21.90 1.69
C ILE A 33 -18.70 21.19 3.04
N PRO A 34 -19.75 20.57 3.62
CA PRO A 34 -19.60 19.75 4.81
C PRO A 34 -18.53 18.65 4.60
N TYR A 35 -17.69 18.43 5.62
CA TYR A 35 -16.56 17.50 5.53
C TYR A 35 -16.98 16.08 5.13
N ALA A 36 -18.13 15.60 5.62
CA ALA A 36 -18.65 14.28 5.26
C ALA A 36 -18.91 14.16 3.75
N THR A 37 -19.56 15.18 3.15
CA THR A 37 -19.83 15.27 1.72
C THR A 37 -18.53 15.33 0.91
N TYR A 38 -17.59 16.17 1.33
CA TYR A 38 -16.29 16.30 0.68
C TYR A 38 -15.53 14.97 0.69
N ARG A 39 -15.48 14.29 1.83
CA ARG A 39 -14.78 13.01 1.99
C ARG A 39 -15.45 11.90 1.18
N LEU A 40 -16.78 11.85 1.17
CA LEU A 40 -17.53 10.93 0.32
C LEU A 40 -17.20 11.14 -1.16
N LEU A 41 -17.16 12.39 -1.61
CA LEU A 41 -16.82 12.70 -3.00
C LEU A 41 -15.37 12.32 -3.35
N ARG A 42 -14.42 12.48 -2.43
CA ARG A 42 -13.05 11.99 -2.63
C ARG A 42 -13.00 10.47 -2.75
N LEU A 43 -13.75 9.76 -1.91
CA LEU A 43 -13.85 8.30 -1.94
C LEU A 43 -14.45 7.83 -3.27
N LEU A 44 -15.56 8.45 -3.71
CA LEU A 44 -16.23 8.11 -4.98
C LEU A 44 -15.34 8.42 -6.19
N ASN A 45 -14.56 9.50 -6.13
CA ASN A 45 -13.55 9.81 -7.15
C ASN A 45 -12.29 8.94 -7.04
N ARG A 46 -12.27 7.93 -6.15
CA ARG A 46 -11.14 7.03 -5.89
C ARG A 46 -9.87 7.75 -5.43
N MET A 47 -9.98 9.01 -4.99
CA MET A 47 -8.85 9.80 -4.52
C MET A 47 -8.36 9.36 -3.14
N GLU A 48 -9.22 8.71 -2.36
CA GLU A 48 -8.89 8.14 -1.05
C GLU A 48 -9.43 6.72 -0.96
N LEU A 49 -8.72 5.87 -0.21
CA LEU A 49 -9.09 4.49 0.06
C LEU A 49 -9.59 4.35 1.50
N PRO A 50 -10.64 3.54 1.77
CA PRO A 50 -11.20 3.40 3.11
C PRO A 50 -10.34 2.48 3.98
N GLY A 51 -10.20 2.84 5.26
CA GLY A 51 -9.52 2.02 6.27
C GLY A 51 -8.12 2.53 6.63
N GLN A 52 -7.69 2.25 7.87
CA GLN A 52 -6.43 2.74 8.41
C GLN A 52 -5.20 2.13 7.71
N THR A 53 -5.34 0.91 7.18
CA THR A 53 -4.31 0.24 6.38
C THR A 53 -4.01 0.92 5.04
N TRP A 54 -4.95 1.72 4.53
CA TRP A 54 -4.82 2.43 3.25
C TRP A 54 -4.53 3.92 3.44
N GLN A 55 -4.18 4.34 4.66
CA GLN A 55 -3.88 5.74 4.93
C GLN A 55 -2.68 6.20 4.11
N GLY A 56 -2.85 7.32 3.39
CA GLY A 56 -1.83 7.88 2.50
C GLY A 56 -1.80 7.24 1.10
N TRP A 57 -2.55 6.17 0.86
CA TRP A 57 -2.71 5.60 -0.48
C TRP A 57 -3.79 6.36 -1.26
N SER A 58 -3.55 6.57 -2.55
CA SER A 58 -4.50 7.28 -3.43
C SER A 58 -4.47 6.71 -4.85
N PHE A 59 -5.60 6.77 -5.58
CA PHE A 59 -5.58 6.53 -7.02
C PHE A 59 -5.46 7.84 -7.80
N HIS A 60 -4.56 7.86 -8.78
CA HIS A 60 -4.39 8.95 -9.73
C HIS A 60 -4.35 8.38 -11.14
N GLY A 61 -5.36 8.71 -11.97
CA GLY A 61 -5.37 8.33 -13.40
C GLY A 61 -5.12 6.84 -13.66
N HIS A 62 -5.85 5.96 -12.96
CA HIS A 62 -5.72 4.49 -13.00
C HIS A 62 -4.43 3.90 -12.38
N LYS A 63 -3.63 4.72 -11.70
CA LYS A 63 -2.42 4.27 -11.00
C LYS A 63 -2.65 4.34 -9.50
N LEU A 64 -2.14 3.35 -8.78
CA LEU A 64 -2.15 3.35 -7.32
C LEU A 64 -0.88 4.03 -6.82
N VAL A 65 -1.01 5.04 -5.98
CA VAL A 65 0.12 5.80 -5.42
C VAL A 65 0.30 5.43 -3.96
N SER A 66 1.52 5.04 -3.59
CA SER A 66 1.88 4.76 -2.20
C SER A 66 2.03 6.07 -1.39
N PRO A 67 1.96 5.99 -0.05
CA PRO A 67 2.26 7.13 0.83
C PRO A 67 3.68 7.69 0.62
N GLU A 68 4.60 6.86 0.15
CA GLU A 68 5.99 7.23 -0.16
C GLU A 68 6.14 7.88 -1.55
N GLY A 69 5.06 7.98 -2.33
CA GLY A 69 5.03 8.57 -3.67
C GLY A 69 5.33 7.59 -4.80
N HIS A 70 5.40 6.29 -4.52
CA HIS A 70 5.61 5.27 -5.55
C HIS A 70 4.33 5.02 -6.34
N VAL A 71 4.44 5.00 -7.66
CA VAL A 71 3.31 4.82 -8.58
C VAL A 71 3.30 3.39 -9.09
N PHE A 72 2.19 2.70 -8.87
CA PHE A 72 1.95 1.33 -9.35
C PHE A 72 0.93 1.35 -10.48
N VAL A 73 1.31 0.79 -11.62
CA VAL A 73 0.41 0.54 -12.75
C VAL A 73 -0.10 -0.90 -12.67
N GLY A 74 -1.34 -1.14 -13.10
CA GLY A 74 -1.95 -2.48 -13.07
C GLY A 74 -1.08 -3.56 -13.73
N THR A 75 -0.42 -3.24 -14.85
CA THR A 75 0.53 -4.12 -15.55
C THR A 75 1.78 -4.42 -14.72
N ASP A 76 2.35 -3.44 -14.02
CA ASP A 76 3.53 -3.64 -13.16
C ASP A 76 3.18 -4.50 -11.94
N SER A 77 1.94 -4.38 -11.44
CA SER A 77 1.47 -5.14 -10.29
C SER A 77 1.18 -6.62 -10.59
N ALA A 78 1.12 -7.02 -11.86
CA ALA A 78 0.81 -8.40 -12.26
C ALA A 78 1.82 -9.43 -11.73
N TRP A 79 3.06 -9.01 -11.43
CA TRP A 79 4.13 -9.87 -10.95
C TRP A 79 4.60 -9.55 -9.53
N TRP A 80 3.83 -8.75 -8.79
CA TRP A 80 4.18 -8.32 -7.43
C TRP A 80 4.41 -9.52 -6.50
N GLY A 81 3.56 -10.55 -6.61
CA GLY A 81 3.71 -11.77 -5.83
C GLY A 81 5.06 -12.46 -6.07
N LEU A 82 5.57 -12.46 -7.31
CA LEU A 82 6.89 -13.01 -7.62
C LEU A 82 8.01 -12.13 -7.05
N LEU A 83 7.89 -10.80 -7.16
CA LEU A 83 8.88 -9.86 -6.63
C LEU A 83 9.02 -10.02 -5.11
N VAL A 84 7.91 -10.05 -4.37
CA VAL A 84 7.92 -10.24 -2.91
C VAL A 84 8.51 -11.59 -2.53
N ARG A 85 8.14 -12.67 -3.23
CA ARG A 85 8.69 -14.01 -2.97
C ARG A 85 10.19 -14.05 -3.26
N ARG A 86 10.66 -13.40 -4.33
CA ARG A 86 12.09 -13.31 -4.66
C ARG A 86 12.86 -12.50 -3.64
N ALA A 87 12.32 -11.37 -3.18
CA ALA A 87 12.92 -10.57 -2.10
C ALA A 87 13.00 -11.36 -0.78
N ALA A 88 11.94 -12.08 -0.41
CA ALA A 88 11.94 -12.95 0.77
C ALA A 88 12.99 -14.08 0.66
N MET A 89 13.11 -14.71 -0.52
CA MET A 89 14.14 -15.73 -0.77
C MET A 89 15.55 -15.15 -0.69
N PHE A 90 15.78 -13.95 -1.24
CA PHE A 90 17.07 -13.27 -1.16
C PHE A 90 17.44 -12.92 0.28
N GLY A 91 16.47 -12.47 1.10
CA GLY A 91 16.67 -12.24 2.53
C GLY A 91 17.07 -13.51 3.28
N LYS A 92 16.43 -14.65 2.98
CA LYS A 92 16.80 -15.96 3.53
C LYS A 92 18.22 -16.36 3.12
N GLN A 93 18.55 -16.20 1.84
CA GLN A 93 19.88 -16.54 1.32
C GLN A 93 20.97 -15.70 1.99
N ARG A 94 20.78 -14.38 2.13
CA ARG A 94 21.73 -13.49 2.81
C ARG A 94 21.92 -13.83 4.29
N ARG A 95 20.86 -14.27 4.97
CA ARG A 95 20.96 -14.78 6.36
C ARG A 95 21.79 -16.07 6.44
N VAL A 96 21.57 -17.00 5.51
CA VAL A 96 22.34 -18.25 5.42
C VAL A 96 23.81 -17.97 5.09
N GLU A 97 24.09 -17.09 4.14
CA GLU A 97 25.45 -16.69 3.76
C GLU A 97 26.16 -15.96 4.92
N GLY A 98 25.47 -15.05 5.61
CA GLY A 98 25.99 -14.39 6.82
C GLY A 98 26.31 -15.39 7.93
N ALA A 99 25.40 -16.34 8.19
CA ALA A 99 25.63 -17.41 9.17
C ALA A 99 26.81 -18.30 8.74
N ALA A 100 26.92 -18.65 7.45
CA ALA A 100 28.04 -19.43 6.93
C ALA A 100 29.37 -18.68 7.01
N HIS A 101 29.36 -17.36 6.84
CA HIS A 101 30.54 -16.49 7.02
C HIS A 101 31.03 -16.48 8.48
N GLN A 102 30.14 -16.59 9.46
CA GLN A 102 30.47 -16.66 10.89
C GLN A 102 30.99 -18.04 11.35
N LEU A 103 30.90 -19.08 10.51
CA LEU A 103 31.41 -20.41 10.85
C LEU A 103 32.93 -20.50 10.68
N THR A 104 33.59 -21.01 11.71
CA THR A 104 35.03 -21.33 11.66
C THR A 104 35.34 -22.44 10.64
N PRO A 105 36.59 -22.53 10.13
CA PRO A 105 36.98 -23.57 9.17
C PRO A 105 36.72 -25.01 9.65
N ALA A 106 36.88 -25.26 10.96
CA ALA A 106 36.61 -26.55 11.58
C ALA A 106 35.11 -26.90 11.56
N GLN A 107 34.25 -25.92 11.82
CA GLN A 107 32.78 -26.07 11.77
C GLN A 107 32.29 -26.31 10.33
N ARG A 108 32.86 -25.60 9.34
CA ARG A 108 32.54 -25.85 7.91
C ARG A 108 32.92 -27.28 7.47
N LYS A 109 34.06 -27.79 7.95
CA LYS A 109 34.51 -29.17 7.67
C LYS A 109 33.60 -30.21 8.34
N ALA A 110 33.13 -29.95 9.56
CA ALA A 110 32.18 -30.83 10.26
C ALA A 110 30.80 -30.89 9.58
N ILE A 111 30.28 -29.76 9.08
CA ILE A 111 29.02 -29.71 8.30
C ILE A 111 29.16 -30.48 6.98
N LYS A 112 30.27 -30.32 6.25
CA LYS A 112 30.55 -31.11 5.03
C LYS A 112 30.63 -32.62 5.31
N ALA A 113 31.03 -33.01 6.51
CA ALA A 113 31.11 -34.41 6.95
C ALA A 113 29.80 -34.94 7.55
N GLY A 114 28.69 -34.17 7.48
CA GLY A 114 27.38 -34.57 7.98
C GLY A 114 27.25 -34.60 9.51
N LYS A 115 28.20 -34.01 10.25
CA LYS A 115 28.12 -33.93 11.72
C LYS A 115 27.32 -32.69 12.15
N PRO A 116 26.45 -32.82 13.16
CA PRO A 116 25.72 -31.67 13.69
C PRO A 116 26.71 -30.66 14.29
N VAL A 117 26.61 -29.41 13.86
CA VAL A 117 27.39 -28.30 14.41
C VAL A 117 26.43 -27.33 15.07
N THR A 118 26.65 -27.08 16.35
CA THR A 118 25.98 -26.02 17.10
C THR A 118 26.52 -24.67 16.64
N VAL A 119 25.73 -23.95 15.84
CA VAL A 119 25.98 -22.55 15.50
C VAL A 119 25.66 -21.72 16.75
N PRO A 120 26.54 -20.82 17.22
CA PRO A 120 26.21 -19.95 18.35
C PRO A 120 24.99 -19.12 17.99
N LYS A 121 23.93 -19.25 18.81
CA LYS A 121 22.70 -18.47 18.72
C LYS A 121 23.07 -17.01 19.00
N GLY A 122 23.25 -16.22 17.94
CA GLY A 122 23.30 -14.77 18.06
C GLY A 122 21.96 -14.26 18.57
N THR A 123 21.98 -13.61 19.73
CA THR A 123 20.87 -12.94 20.41
C THR A 123 20.01 -12.13 19.43
N ILE A 124 18.76 -12.55 19.26
CA ILE A 124 17.64 -11.69 18.86
C ILE A 124 16.35 -12.34 19.36
N GLU A 125 16.14 -12.24 20.67
CA GLU A 125 14.80 -12.02 21.20
C GLU A 125 14.54 -10.51 21.14
N GLY A 126 13.35 -10.13 20.66
CA GLY A 126 12.88 -8.74 20.70
C GLY A 126 12.80 -8.07 19.32
N LEU A 127 11.67 -8.31 18.63
CA LEU A 127 10.75 -7.33 18.01
C LEU A 127 9.80 -8.04 17.05
#